data_AF-A0A369CA26-F1
#
_entry.id   AF-A0A369CA26-F1
#
_cell.length_a   1.000
_cell.length_b   1.000
_cell.length_c   1.000
_cell.angle_alpha   90.00
_cell.angle_beta   90.00
_cell.angle_gamma   90.00
#
_symmetry.space_group_name_H-M   'P 1'
#
loop_
_entity.id
_entity.type
_entity.pdbx_description
1 polymer ?
#
loop_
_entity_poly.entity_id
_entity_poly.type
_entity_poly.pdbx_seq_one_letter_code
_entity_poly.pdbx_strand_id
1 'polypeptide(L)'
;MDGAQARYAIYYAPEPDSPLWRFGCRWLGRDPEHGADYPPEPLPGFDAAWLAAITASPRRYGFHATLKPPFALRQGVTPGQLTAAVARFCAAKPAVVAPPLGLEALDGFLALRPAAACPALDALAAACVRELDAFRAPAPEAELARRRRAGLTPCQERLLGSWGYPYVMEEFRFHLTLTGRLDEASREQLRLALAPVVTPLCRAPLAVTGLALYRQPDRGSPFQLLERFPLAPEPAAAARVK
;
A
#
# COMPACT_ATOMS: atom_id res chain seq x y z
N MET A 1 -4.95 -0.58 -31.09
CA MET A 1 -4.86 0.54 -30.15
C MET A 1 -5.19 -0.01 -28.78
N ASP A 2 -4.18 -0.31 -27.99
CA ASP A 2 -4.33 -0.91 -26.67
C ASP A 2 -4.89 0.18 -25.74
N GLY A 3 -6.21 0.23 -25.61
CA GLY A 3 -6.92 1.29 -24.90
C GLY A 3 -6.45 1.33 -23.46
N ALA A 4 -5.66 2.34 -23.11
CA ALA A 4 -5.10 2.49 -21.77
C ALA A 4 -6.22 2.57 -20.74
N GLN A 5 -6.50 1.45 -20.08
CA GLN A 5 -7.54 1.38 -19.06
C GLN A 5 -6.95 1.82 -17.73
N ALA A 6 -7.58 2.83 -17.13
CA ALA A 6 -7.22 3.29 -15.81
C ALA A 6 -7.32 2.14 -14.79
N ARG A 7 -6.37 2.12 -13.85
CA ARG A 7 -6.35 1.18 -12.73
C ARG A 7 -6.69 1.91 -11.44
N TYR A 8 -7.37 1.21 -10.54
CA TYR A 8 -7.72 1.69 -9.22
C TYR A 8 -7.11 0.79 -8.17
N ALA A 9 -6.80 1.34 -7.01
CA ALA A 9 -6.31 0.57 -5.88
C ALA A 9 -6.83 1.16 -4.57
N ILE A 10 -6.93 0.33 -3.54
CA ILE A 10 -7.39 0.76 -2.22
C ILE A 10 -6.24 0.56 -1.27
N TYR A 11 -5.77 1.67 -0.71
CA TYR A 11 -4.56 1.70 0.09
C TYR A 11 -4.85 2.27 1.47
N TYR A 12 -4.01 1.92 2.43
CA TYR A 12 -3.78 2.80 3.57
C TYR A 12 -2.72 3.82 3.15
N ALA A 13 -2.99 5.09 3.38
CA ALA A 13 -2.05 6.19 3.27
C ALA A 13 -2.01 6.88 4.63
N PRO A 14 -0.83 7.14 5.23
CA PRO A 14 -0.74 7.93 6.45
C PRO A 14 -1.52 9.23 6.35
N GLU A 15 -2.03 9.72 7.49
CA GLU A 15 -2.83 10.95 7.54
C GLU A 15 -2.10 12.12 6.87
N PRO A 16 -2.82 12.99 6.13
CA PRO A 16 -2.24 14.17 5.50
C PRO A 16 -1.39 14.95 6.50
N ASP A 17 -0.24 15.42 6.04
CA ASP A 17 0.69 16.22 6.86
C ASP A 17 1.28 15.56 8.12
N SER A 18 0.95 14.29 8.40
CA SER A 18 1.57 13.56 9.50
C SER A 18 3.09 13.44 9.26
N PRO A 19 3.91 13.35 10.33
CA PRO A 19 5.36 13.14 10.19
C PRO A 19 5.71 11.93 9.31
N LEU A 20 4.91 10.85 9.42
CA LEU A 20 5.07 9.64 8.62
C LEU A 20 4.72 9.87 7.13
N TRP A 21 3.67 10.62 6.82
CA TRP A 21 3.32 11.00 5.44
C TRP A 21 4.41 11.84 4.79
N ARG A 22 4.86 12.90 5.50
CA ARG A 22 5.89 13.81 5.01
C ARG A 22 7.20 13.09 4.73
N PHE A 23 7.64 12.25 5.68
CA PHE A 23 8.81 11.39 5.48
C PHE A 23 8.66 10.53 4.22
N GLY A 24 7.55 9.79 4.11
CA GLY A 24 7.37 8.88 2.98
C GLY A 24 7.31 9.56 1.63
N CYS A 25 6.62 10.70 1.53
CA CYS A 25 6.55 11.48 0.29
C CYS A 25 7.92 12.04 -0.10
N ARG A 26 8.68 12.56 0.88
CA ARG A 26 10.04 13.08 0.65
C ARG A 26 11.02 11.98 0.28
N TRP A 27 11.04 10.89 1.03
CA TRP A 27 11.89 9.73 0.80
C TRP A 27 11.65 9.13 -0.59
N LEU A 28 10.38 8.91 -0.97
CA LEU A 28 10.05 8.41 -2.29
C LEU A 28 10.16 9.48 -3.38
N GLY A 29 10.30 10.75 -3.04
CA GLY A 29 10.42 11.85 -3.98
C GLY A 29 9.11 12.29 -4.64
N ARG A 30 7.95 11.92 -4.08
CA ARG A 30 6.63 12.25 -4.65
C ARG A 30 5.50 12.22 -3.62
N ASP A 31 4.63 13.23 -3.68
CA ASP A 31 3.30 13.27 -3.04
C ASP A 31 2.22 12.82 -4.04
N PRO A 32 1.57 11.66 -3.85
CA PRO A 32 0.52 11.19 -4.74
C PRO A 32 -0.82 11.94 -4.60
N GLU A 33 -1.04 12.69 -3.52
CA GLU A 33 -2.27 13.44 -3.23
C GLU A 33 -2.27 14.81 -3.89
N HIS A 34 -1.18 15.56 -3.75
CA HIS A 34 -1.04 16.89 -4.38
C HIS A 34 -0.32 16.85 -5.73
N GLY A 35 0.22 15.68 -6.12
CA GLY A 35 0.97 15.53 -7.37
C GLY A 35 2.32 16.25 -7.38
N ALA A 36 2.86 16.60 -6.21
CA ALA A 36 4.15 17.27 -6.08
C ALA A 36 5.31 16.27 -6.17
N ASP A 37 6.37 16.64 -6.87
CA ASP A 37 7.64 15.90 -6.87
C ASP A 37 8.63 16.58 -5.93
N TYR A 38 9.48 15.78 -5.29
CA TYR A 38 10.53 16.26 -4.40
C TYR A 38 11.90 15.81 -4.92
N PRO A 39 12.94 16.65 -4.77
CA PRO A 39 14.31 16.20 -5.00
C PRO A 39 14.64 15.06 -4.00
N PRO A 40 15.52 14.11 -4.38
CA PRO A 40 15.98 13.09 -3.45
C PRO A 40 16.53 13.71 -2.16
N GLU A 41 16.07 13.23 -1.01
CA GLU A 41 16.64 13.68 0.26
C GLU A 41 18.06 13.12 0.43
N PRO A 42 19.06 13.96 0.76
CA PRO A 42 20.40 13.47 1.05
C PRO A 42 20.39 12.53 2.25
N LEU A 43 20.99 11.36 2.10
CA LEU A 43 21.28 10.43 3.19
C LEU A 43 22.81 10.27 3.28
N PRO A 44 23.45 10.67 4.39
CA PRO A 44 24.90 10.58 4.53
C PRO A 44 25.42 9.17 4.21
N GLY A 45 26.46 9.09 3.38
CA GLY A 45 27.05 7.82 2.94
C GLY A 45 26.40 7.19 1.70
N PHE A 46 25.37 7.81 1.11
CA PHE A 46 24.69 7.31 -0.08
C PHE A 46 24.64 8.34 -1.20
N ASP A 47 24.88 7.88 -2.42
CA ASP A 47 24.74 8.70 -3.63
C ASP A 47 23.27 8.98 -3.96
N ALA A 48 22.97 10.21 -4.37
CA ALA A 48 21.60 10.64 -4.64
C ALA A 48 20.98 9.93 -5.85
N ALA A 49 21.77 9.61 -6.89
CA ALA A 49 21.27 8.89 -8.05
C ALA A 49 20.96 7.43 -7.69
N TRP A 50 21.77 6.81 -6.83
CA TRP A 50 21.48 5.50 -6.27
C TRP A 50 20.18 5.50 -5.45
N LEU A 51 19.99 6.47 -4.55
CA LEU A 51 18.74 6.62 -3.79
C LEU A 51 17.52 6.81 -4.71
N ALA A 52 17.66 7.59 -5.77
CA ALA A 52 16.61 7.75 -6.76
C ALA A 52 16.29 6.44 -7.50
N ALA A 53 17.30 5.63 -7.83
CA ALA A 53 17.13 4.35 -8.50
C ALA A 53 16.39 3.33 -7.63
N ILE A 54 16.77 3.22 -6.35
CA ILE A 54 16.15 2.24 -5.44
C ILE A 54 14.71 2.64 -5.07
N THR A 55 14.37 3.93 -5.09
CA THR A 55 13.00 4.42 -4.79
C THR A 55 12.12 4.48 -6.04
N ALA A 56 12.67 4.30 -7.25
CA ALA A 56 11.95 4.52 -8.50
C ALA A 56 10.66 3.70 -8.64
N SER A 57 10.68 2.42 -8.27
CA SER A 57 9.49 1.56 -8.33
C SER A 57 8.40 1.97 -7.33
N PRO A 58 8.66 2.03 -6.00
CA PRO A 58 7.65 2.47 -5.03
C PRO A 58 7.16 3.91 -5.25
N ARG A 59 8.01 4.82 -5.75
CA ARG A 59 7.62 6.21 -6.11
C ARG A 59 6.43 6.26 -7.05
N ARG A 60 6.30 5.30 -7.98
CA ARG A 60 5.18 5.24 -8.93
C ARG A 60 3.84 4.98 -8.26
N TYR A 61 3.83 4.37 -7.08
CA TYR A 61 2.62 4.11 -6.32
C TYR A 61 2.37 5.19 -5.24
N GLY A 62 3.43 5.89 -4.82
CA GLY A 62 3.40 6.79 -3.67
C GLY A 62 3.56 6.02 -2.35
N PHE A 63 3.74 6.74 -1.24
CA PHE A 63 3.94 6.11 0.06
C PHE A 63 2.61 5.56 0.60
N HIS A 64 2.48 4.25 0.71
CA HIS A 64 1.22 3.59 1.06
C HIS A 64 1.44 2.15 1.55
N ALA A 65 0.41 1.56 2.14
CA ALA A 65 0.28 0.10 2.27
C ALA A 65 -0.90 -0.40 1.41
N THR A 66 -0.72 -1.52 0.71
CA THR A 66 -1.76 -2.06 -0.18
C THR A 66 -2.82 -2.83 0.60
N LEU A 67 -4.11 -2.47 0.48
CA LEU A 67 -5.24 -3.21 1.09
C LEU A 67 -6.02 -3.99 0.03
N LYS A 68 -6.25 -3.37 -1.14
CA LYS A 68 -6.67 -4.05 -2.38
C LYS A 68 -5.68 -3.69 -3.50
N PRO A 69 -5.03 -4.67 -4.15
CA PRO A 69 -4.04 -4.42 -5.19
C PRO A 69 -4.68 -3.77 -6.42
N PRO A 70 -3.89 -3.13 -7.30
CA PRO A 70 -4.41 -2.48 -8.49
C PRO A 70 -5.30 -3.37 -9.37
N PHE A 71 -6.44 -2.84 -9.78
CA PHE A 71 -7.40 -3.49 -10.66
C PHE A 71 -7.99 -2.53 -11.69
N ALA A 72 -8.38 -3.04 -12.84
CA ALA A 72 -9.20 -2.30 -13.80
C ALA A 72 -10.68 -2.45 -13.43
N LEU A 73 -11.51 -1.47 -13.76
CA LEU A 73 -12.96 -1.58 -13.60
C LEU A 73 -13.54 -2.55 -14.63
N ARG A 74 -14.47 -3.41 -14.21
CA ARG A 74 -15.26 -4.23 -15.14
C ARG A 74 -16.14 -3.35 -16.04
N GLN A 75 -16.54 -3.90 -17.17
CA GLN A 75 -17.46 -3.22 -18.10
C GLN A 75 -18.78 -2.86 -17.39
N GLY A 76 -19.29 -1.66 -17.68
CA GLY A 76 -20.54 -1.15 -17.10
C GLY A 76 -20.42 -0.52 -15.70
N VAL A 77 -19.22 -0.57 -15.09
CA VAL A 77 -18.96 0.06 -13.79
C VAL A 77 -18.21 1.38 -13.99
N THR A 78 -18.70 2.43 -13.34
CA THR A 78 -18.13 3.78 -13.40
C THR A 78 -17.21 4.05 -12.20
N PRO A 79 -16.25 4.99 -12.33
CA PRO A 79 -15.42 5.44 -11.20
C PRO A 79 -16.25 6.00 -10.04
N GLY A 80 -17.36 6.69 -10.32
CA GLY A 80 -18.27 7.20 -9.30
C GLY A 80 -18.96 6.09 -8.49
N GLN A 81 -19.35 4.99 -9.13
CA GLN A 81 -19.90 3.84 -8.42
C GLN A 81 -18.87 3.18 -7.51
N LEU A 82 -17.60 3.08 -7.93
CA LEU A 82 -16.52 2.59 -7.08
C LEU A 82 -16.31 3.51 -5.88
N THR A 83 -16.19 4.82 -6.12
CA THR A 83 -16.00 5.85 -5.08
C THR A 83 -17.09 5.76 -4.01
N ALA A 84 -18.36 5.73 -4.43
CA ALA A 84 -19.49 5.59 -3.51
C ALA A 84 -19.50 4.24 -2.74
N ALA A 85 -19.03 3.16 -3.37
CA ALA A 85 -18.91 1.86 -2.69
C ALA A 85 -17.77 1.84 -1.66
N VAL A 86 -16.63 2.46 -1.96
CA VAL A 86 -15.52 2.62 -1.00
C VAL A 86 -15.97 3.48 0.18
N ALA A 87 -16.70 4.58 -0.06
CA ALA A 87 -17.25 5.41 1.00
C ALA A 87 -18.19 4.61 1.93
N ARG A 88 -19.15 3.86 1.37
CA ARG A 88 -20.05 2.99 2.16
C ARG A 88 -19.30 1.90 2.90
N PHE A 89 -18.30 1.29 2.26
CA PHE A 89 -17.45 0.28 2.89
C PHE A 89 -16.74 0.88 4.11
N CYS A 90 -16.06 2.02 3.96
CA CYS A 90 -15.30 2.61 5.06
C CYS A 90 -16.21 3.05 6.22
N ALA A 91 -17.37 3.65 5.92
CA ALA A 91 -18.36 4.02 6.93
C ALA A 91 -18.93 2.83 7.73
N ALA A 92 -18.79 1.60 7.24
CA ALA A 92 -19.27 0.38 7.90
C ALA A 92 -18.17 -0.45 8.58
N LYS A 93 -16.88 -0.10 8.39
CA LYS A 93 -15.75 -0.81 9.00
C LYS A 93 -15.14 0.04 10.12
N PRO A 94 -14.86 -0.53 11.30
CA PRO A 94 -14.22 0.22 12.37
C PRO A 94 -12.77 0.56 12.00
N ALA A 95 -12.29 1.69 12.53
CA ALA A 95 -10.88 2.03 12.56
C ALA A 95 -10.09 0.92 13.27
N VAL A 96 -8.83 0.75 12.88
CA VAL A 96 -7.94 -0.29 13.42
C VAL A 96 -6.72 0.36 14.06
N VAL A 97 -6.41 -0.03 15.30
CA VAL A 97 -5.13 0.31 15.94
C VAL A 97 -4.21 -0.91 15.83
N ALA A 98 -3.15 -0.77 15.05
CA ALA A 98 -2.14 -1.80 14.88
C ALA A 98 -0.90 -1.54 15.76
N PRO A 99 -0.08 -2.57 16.02
CA PRO A 99 1.19 -2.39 16.70
C PRO A 99 2.06 -1.30 16.05
N PRO A 100 2.98 -0.68 16.80
CA PRO A 100 3.93 0.27 16.25
C PRO A 100 4.66 -0.30 15.04
N LEU A 101 5.01 0.58 14.10
CA LEU A 101 5.74 0.17 12.90
C LEU A 101 7.23 -0.10 13.24
N GLY A 102 7.87 -0.91 12.42
CA GLY A 102 9.31 -1.20 12.46
C GLY A 102 9.90 -1.24 11.06
N LEU A 103 11.17 -0.87 10.94
CA LEU A 103 11.92 -0.95 9.69
C LEU A 103 12.43 -2.38 9.48
N GLU A 104 11.94 -3.03 8.44
CA GLU A 104 12.27 -4.43 8.14
C GLU A 104 12.62 -4.65 6.67
N ALA A 105 13.34 -5.73 6.40
CA ALA A 105 13.48 -6.29 5.07
C ALA A 105 12.28 -7.21 4.76
N LEU A 106 11.68 -7.06 3.59
CA LEU A 106 10.59 -7.88 3.07
C LEU A 106 10.91 -8.26 1.62
N ASP A 107 11.00 -9.56 1.30
CA ASP A 107 11.26 -10.07 -0.06
C ASP A 107 12.38 -9.35 -0.84
N GLY A 108 13.41 -8.91 -0.13
CA GLY A 108 14.59 -8.23 -0.69
C GLY A 108 14.55 -6.70 -0.70
N PHE A 109 13.48 -6.05 -0.24
CA PHE A 109 13.37 -4.58 -0.14
C PHE A 109 13.15 -4.11 1.30
N LEU A 110 13.34 -2.81 1.58
CA LEU A 110 13.04 -2.23 2.89
C LEU A 110 11.60 -1.69 2.94
N ALA A 111 10.93 -1.90 4.07
CA ALA A 111 9.58 -1.41 4.31
C ALA A 111 9.32 -1.17 5.81
N LEU A 112 8.26 -0.41 6.10
CA LEU A 112 7.72 -0.27 7.45
C LEU A 112 6.58 -1.23 7.67
N ARG A 113 6.63 -2.02 8.75
CA ARG A 113 5.66 -3.08 9.05
C ARG A 113 5.24 -3.05 10.52
N PRO A 114 4.01 -3.46 10.87
CA PRO A 114 3.64 -3.62 12.27
C PRO A 114 4.60 -4.59 12.96
N ALA A 115 5.08 -4.23 14.15
CA ALA A 115 6.05 -5.02 14.91
C ALA A 115 5.51 -6.36 15.41
N ALA A 116 4.20 -6.58 15.32
CA ALA A 116 3.54 -7.84 15.63
C ALA A 116 2.34 -8.05 14.70
N ALA A 117 1.86 -9.31 14.63
CA ALA A 117 0.67 -9.65 13.87
C ALA A 117 -0.55 -8.84 14.34
N CYS A 118 -1.40 -8.42 13.40
CA CYS A 118 -2.60 -7.65 13.68
C CYS A 118 -3.79 -8.24 12.90
N PRO A 119 -4.52 -9.20 13.49
CA PRO A 119 -5.65 -9.86 12.82
C PRO A 119 -6.73 -8.89 12.34
N ALA A 120 -6.89 -7.74 13.00
CA ALA A 120 -7.82 -6.69 12.58
C ALA A 120 -7.41 -6.04 11.26
N LEU A 121 -6.11 -5.80 11.02
CA LEU A 121 -5.61 -5.32 9.74
C LEU A 121 -5.77 -6.38 8.64
N ASP A 122 -5.49 -7.64 8.96
CA ASP A 122 -5.65 -8.75 8.01
C ASP A 122 -7.13 -8.91 7.60
N ALA A 123 -8.05 -8.81 8.56
CA ALA A 123 -9.48 -8.83 8.32
C ALA A 123 -9.96 -7.64 7.48
N LEU A 124 -9.43 -6.43 7.74
CA LEU A 124 -9.73 -5.23 6.96
C LEU A 124 -9.25 -5.39 5.50
N ALA A 125 -8.03 -5.86 5.28
CA ALA A 125 -7.49 -6.12 3.94
C ALA A 125 -8.31 -7.19 3.19
N ALA A 126 -8.64 -8.30 3.86
CA ALA A 126 -9.49 -9.34 3.30
C ALA A 126 -10.90 -8.83 2.95
N ALA A 127 -11.48 -7.96 3.77
CA ALA A 127 -12.76 -7.31 3.50
C ALA A 127 -12.68 -6.39 2.27
N CYS A 128 -11.64 -5.55 2.16
CA CYS A 128 -11.39 -4.73 0.97
C CYS A 128 -11.35 -5.58 -0.31
N VAL A 129 -10.63 -6.69 -0.28
CA VAL A 129 -10.52 -7.57 -1.45
C VAL A 129 -11.86 -8.20 -1.80
N ARG A 130 -12.56 -8.83 -0.83
CA ARG A 130 -13.83 -9.56 -1.05
C ARG A 130 -14.99 -8.66 -1.44
N GLU A 131 -15.27 -7.65 -0.63
CA GLU A 131 -16.51 -6.86 -0.74
C GLU A 131 -16.48 -5.90 -1.93
N LEU A 132 -15.29 -5.53 -2.40
CA LEU A 132 -15.11 -4.64 -3.54
C LEU A 132 -14.66 -5.39 -4.80
N ASP A 133 -14.68 -6.74 -4.81
CA ASP A 133 -14.28 -7.50 -6.00
C ASP A 133 -15.28 -7.38 -7.16
N ALA A 134 -16.54 -7.09 -6.86
CA ALA A 134 -17.57 -6.88 -7.88
C ALA A 134 -17.22 -5.74 -8.86
N PHE A 135 -16.29 -4.84 -8.50
CA PHE A 135 -15.83 -3.73 -9.35
C PHE A 135 -14.68 -4.12 -10.26
N ARG A 136 -13.96 -5.20 -9.97
CA ARG A 136 -12.76 -5.62 -10.69
C ARG A 136 -13.10 -6.33 -12.00
N ALA A 137 -12.43 -5.93 -13.07
CA ALA A 137 -12.36 -6.72 -14.30
C ALA A 137 -11.45 -7.94 -14.09
N PRO A 138 -11.76 -9.12 -14.66
CA PRO A 138 -10.83 -10.22 -14.75
C PRO A 138 -9.48 -9.75 -15.33
N ALA A 139 -8.38 -10.24 -14.77
CA ALA A 139 -7.06 -9.88 -15.27
C ALA A 139 -6.84 -10.54 -16.65
N PRO A 140 -6.21 -9.84 -17.62
CA PRO A 140 -5.86 -10.45 -18.90
C PRO A 140 -4.91 -11.63 -18.72
N GLU A 141 -5.02 -12.64 -19.60
CA GLU A 141 -4.20 -13.86 -19.52
C GLU A 141 -2.69 -13.56 -19.51
N ALA A 142 -2.25 -12.54 -20.26
CA ALA A 142 -0.86 -12.10 -20.27
C ALA A 142 -0.38 -11.60 -18.89
N GLU A 143 -1.25 -10.94 -18.11
CA GLU A 143 -0.94 -10.51 -16.75
C GLU A 143 -0.90 -11.68 -15.77
N LEU A 144 -1.82 -12.65 -15.91
CA LEU A 144 -1.82 -13.88 -15.13
C LEU A 144 -0.56 -14.72 -15.39
N ALA A 145 -0.24 -14.97 -16.67
CA ALA A 145 0.96 -15.68 -17.08
C ALA A 145 2.24 -15.00 -16.57
N ARG A 146 2.32 -13.66 -16.61
CA ARG A 146 3.45 -12.92 -16.04
C ARG A 146 3.66 -13.19 -14.56
N ARG A 147 2.56 -13.30 -13.79
CA ARG A 147 2.64 -13.55 -12.34
C ARG A 147 3.01 -14.99 -12.02
N ARG A 148 2.50 -15.96 -12.80
CA ARG A 148 2.86 -17.38 -12.67
C ARG A 148 4.35 -17.65 -12.89
N ARG A 149 5.02 -16.86 -13.75
CA ARG A 149 6.47 -16.96 -13.96
C ARG A 149 7.31 -16.73 -12.69
N ALA A 150 6.75 -16.16 -11.63
CA ALA A 150 7.44 -15.99 -10.35
C ALA A 150 7.55 -17.29 -9.54
N GLY A 151 6.95 -18.40 -9.98
CA GLY A 151 6.96 -19.67 -9.25
C GLY A 151 6.02 -19.63 -8.05
N LEU A 152 4.72 -19.52 -8.31
CA LEU A 152 3.71 -19.39 -7.25
C LEU A 152 3.53 -20.69 -6.47
N THR A 153 3.33 -20.57 -5.16
CA THR A 153 2.89 -21.69 -4.32
C THR A 153 1.46 -22.11 -4.70
N PRO A 154 1.00 -23.32 -4.31
CA PRO A 154 -0.39 -23.72 -4.54
C PRO A 154 -1.42 -22.75 -3.93
N CYS A 155 -1.10 -22.16 -2.77
CA CYS A 155 -1.93 -21.12 -2.15
C CYS A 155 -2.02 -19.87 -3.03
N GLN A 156 -0.87 -19.37 -3.48
CA GLN A 156 -0.78 -18.18 -4.34
C GLN A 156 -1.44 -18.38 -5.70
N GLU A 157 -1.39 -19.59 -6.27
CA GLU A 157 -2.10 -19.91 -7.52
C GLU A 157 -3.62 -19.85 -7.34
N ARG A 158 -4.15 -20.42 -6.24
CA ARG A 158 -5.57 -20.30 -5.90
C ARG A 158 -5.99 -18.84 -5.73
N LEU A 159 -5.19 -18.06 -5.01
CA LEU A 159 -5.46 -16.63 -4.79
C LEU A 159 -5.39 -15.81 -6.07
N LEU A 160 -4.43 -16.11 -6.95
CA LEU A 160 -4.35 -15.52 -8.28
C LEU A 160 -5.61 -15.83 -9.10
N GLY A 161 -6.10 -17.08 -9.07
CA GLY A 161 -7.33 -17.48 -9.76
C GLY A 161 -8.58 -16.78 -9.23
N SER A 162 -8.76 -16.73 -7.91
CA SER A 162 -9.96 -16.14 -7.30
C SER A 162 -9.96 -14.62 -7.33
N TRP A 163 -8.85 -13.98 -6.96
CA TRP A 163 -8.78 -12.54 -6.70
C TRP A 163 -7.99 -11.76 -7.75
N GLY A 164 -7.38 -12.47 -8.71
CA GLY A 164 -6.51 -11.85 -9.69
C GLY A 164 -5.27 -11.22 -9.07
N TYR A 165 -4.81 -11.67 -7.88
CA TYR A 165 -3.54 -11.30 -7.24
C TYR A 165 -3.09 -12.36 -6.22
N PRO A 166 -1.80 -12.76 -6.19
CA PRO A 166 -1.36 -13.88 -5.37
C PRO A 166 -1.07 -13.50 -3.90
N TYR A 167 -0.82 -12.22 -3.59
CA TYR A 167 -0.42 -11.78 -2.24
C TYR A 167 -1.56 -11.07 -1.49
N VAL A 168 -2.75 -11.67 -1.50
CA VAL A 168 -3.93 -11.24 -0.72
C VAL A 168 -4.30 -12.32 0.29
N MET A 169 -5.26 -12.04 1.18
CA MET A 169 -5.79 -13.03 2.13
C MET A 169 -4.68 -13.67 2.98
N GLU A 170 -4.46 -14.98 2.88
CA GLU A 170 -3.45 -15.73 3.63
C GLU A 170 -2.01 -15.29 3.33
N GLU A 171 -1.79 -14.67 2.17
CA GLU A 171 -0.48 -14.16 1.73
C GLU A 171 -0.33 -12.64 1.97
N PHE A 172 -1.35 -12.01 2.58
CA PHE A 172 -1.33 -10.59 2.89
C PHE A 172 -0.28 -10.28 3.96
N ARG A 173 0.50 -9.22 3.71
CA ARG A 173 1.48 -8.69 4.65
C ARG A 173 1.38 -7.17 4.60
N PHE A 174 0.86 -6.54 5.64
CA PHE A 174 0.82 -5.07 5.71
C PHE A 174 2.25 -4.51 5.71
N HIS A 175 2.54 -3.58 4.80
CA HIS A 175 3.85 -2.92 4.71
C HIS A 175 3.75 -1.58 3.97
N LEU A 176 4.56 -0.60 4.37
CA LEU A 176 4.81 0.63 3.60
C LEU A 176 6.20 0.55 2.95
N THR A 177 6.23 0.35 1.63
CA THR A 177 7.48 0.14 0.88
C THR A 177 8.35 1.39 0.85
N LEU A 178 9.62 1.24 1.20
CA LEU A 178 10.63 2.30 1.12
C LEU A 178 11.55 2.14 -0.09
N THR A 179 11.84 0.91 -0.53
CA THR A 179 12.76 0.66 -1.64
C THR A 179 12.25 -0.41 -2.59
N GLY A 180 12.87 -0.51 -3.77
CA GLY A 180 12.90 -1.73 -4.56
C GLY A 180 13.83 -2.77 -3.94
N ARG A 181 14.01 -3.89 -4.66
CA ARG A 181 14.89 -4.98 -4.21
C ARG A 181 16.35 -4.54 -4.22
N LEU A 182 17.08 -4.96 -3.19
CA LEU A 182 18.48 -4.67 -2.95
C LEU A 182 19.22 -5.98 -2.65
N ASP A 183 20.51 -6.02 -2.95
CA ASP A 183 21.40 -7.05 -2.40
C ASP A 183 21.51 -6.90 -0.86
N GLU A 184 21.96 -7.96 -0.20
CA GLU A 184 22.00 -8.03 1.27
C GLU A 184 22.83 -6.90 1.89
N ALA A 185 24.02 -6.64 1.34
CA ALA A 185 24.96 -5.67 1.91
C ALA A 185 24.41 -4.26 1.80
N SER A 186 23.95 -3.86 0.61
CA SER A 186 23.31 -2.56 0.39
C SER A 186 22.07 -2.38 1.26
N ARG A 187 21.27 -3.44 1.42
CA ARG A 187 20.05 -3.39 2.24
C ARG A 187 20.35 -3.17 3.71
N GLU A 188 21.33 -3.88 4.27
CA GLU A 188 21.71 -3.74 5.67
C GLU A 188 22.35 -2.37 5.96
N GLN A 189 23.25 -1.91 5.09
CA GLN A 189 23.84 -0.57 5.19
C GLN A 189 22.75 0.52 5.19
N LEU A 190 21.80 0.43 4.25
CA LEU A 190 20.71 1.38 4.16
C LEU A 190 19.76 1.29 5.37
N ARG A 191 19.48 0.08 5.85
CA ARG A 191 18.64 -0.14 7.04
C ARG A 191 19.23 0.56 8.26
N LEU A 192 20.54 0.41 8.49
CA LEU A 192 21.26 1.07 9.59
C LEU A 192 21.22 2.59 9.48
N ALA A 193 21.35 3.13 8.26
CA ALA A 193 21.30 4.58 8.03
C ALA A 193 19.88 5.17 8.16
N LEU A 194 18.84 4.42 7.77
CA LEU A 194 17.45 4.86 7.89
C LEU A 194 16.88 4.70 9.30
N ALA A 195 17.38 3.74 10.08
CA ALA A 195 16.82 3.44 11.40
C ALA A 195 16.71 4.68 12.33
N PRO A 196 17.73 5.56 12.47
CA PRO A 196 17.63 6.77 13.29
C PRO A 196 16.57 7.75 12.81
N VAL A 197 16.32 7.82 11.49
CA VAL A 197 15.32 8.72 10.88
C VAL A 197 13.91 8.19 11.10
N VAL A 198 13.71 6.88 10.96
CA VAL A 198 12.38 6.28 10.96
C VAL A 198 11.91 5.85 12.35
N THR A 199 12.81 5.41 13.23
CA THR A 199 12.44 4.94 14.58
C THR A 199 11.57 5.95 15.35
N PRO A 200 11.87 7.26 15.36
CA PRO A 200 11.01 8.25 16.03
C PRO A 200 9.59 8.34 15.46
N LEU A 201 9.43 8.13 14.15
CA LEU A 201 8.14 8.19 13.43
C LEU A 201 7.25 6.97 13.74
N CYS A 202 7.84 5.89 14.22
CA CYS A 202 7.18 4.60 14.37
C CYS A 202 6.97 4.16 15.83
N ARG A 203 7.17 5.04 16.81
CA ARG A 203 7.02 4.69 18.25
C ARG A 203 5.58 4.46 18.68
N ALA A 204 4.65 5.21 18.12
CA ALA A 204 3.24 5.10 18.46
C ALA A 204 2.60 3.92 17.71
N PRO A 205 1.56 3.28 18.30
CA PRO A 205 0.68 2.39 17.57
C PRO A 205 0.17 3.04 16.27
N LEU A 206 0.06 2.26 15.21
CA LEU A 206 -0.43 2.77 13.93
C LEU A 206 -1.95 2.84 13.96
N ALA A 207 -2.49 4.06 13.96
CA ALA A 207 -3.92 4.28 13.76
C ALA A 207 -4.25 4.22 12.25
N VAL A 208 -5.04 3.23 11.86
CA VAL A 208 -5.68 3.14 10.54
C VAL A 208 -7.10 3.64 10.68
N THR A 209 -7.26 4.95 10.48
CA THR A 209 -8.49 5.73 10.62
C THR A 209 -9.23 5.96 9.32
N GLY A 210 -8.61 5.60 8.19
CA GLY A 210 -9.19 5.77 6.86
C GLY A 210 -8.48 4.94 5.81
N LEU A 211 -9.14 4.79 4.67
CA LEU A 211 -8.59 4.20 3.46
C LEU A 211 -8.56 5.25 2.36
N ALA A 212 -7.70 5.06 1.37
CA ALA A 212 -7.56 5.96 0.25
C ALA A 212 -7.77 5.22 -1.07
N LEU A 213 -8.60 5.80 -1.93
CA LEU A 213 -8.77 5.34 -3.31
C LEU A 213 -7.70 6.00 -4.18
N TYR A 214 -6.89 5.19 -4.84
CA TYR A 214 -5.89 5.65 -5.79
C TYR A 214 -6.32 5.31 -7.21
N ARG A 215 -5.91 6.15 -8.17
CA ARG A 215 -6.09 5.92 -9.61
C ARG A 215 -4.78 6.08 -10.34
N GLN A 216 -4.53 5.18 -11.26
CA GLN A 216 -3.49 5.31 -12.27
C GLN A 216 -4.17 5.51 -13.63
N PRO A 217 -3.98 6.65 -14.30
CA PRO A 217 -4.61 6.92 -15.59
C PRO A 217 -4.26 5.88 -16.66
N ASP A 218 -2.98 5.49 -16.72
CA ASP A 218 -2.43 4.54 -17.68
C ASP A 218 -1.17 3.87 -17.10
N ARG A 219 -0.64 2.84 -17.79
CA ARG A 219 0.50 2.06 -17.30
C ARG A 219 1.82 2.83 -17.23
N GLY A 220 1.97 3.95 -17.94
CA GLY A 220 3.15 4.84 -17.89
C GLY A 220 3.09 5.82 -16.72
N SER A 221 1.91 6.39 -16.45
CA SER A 221 1.68 7.37 -15.38
C SER A 221 1.83 6.78 -13.96
N PRO A 222 2.21 7.59 -12.95
CA PRO A 222 2.16 7.17 -11.55
C PRO A 222 0.71 7.13 -11.03
N PHE A 223 0.48 6.42 -9.93
CA PHE A 223 -0.79 6.47 -9.21
C PHE A 223 -0.97 7.81 -8.50
N GLN A 224 -2.19 8.32 -8.47
CA GLN A 224 -2.61 9.51 -7.75
C GLN A 224 -3.61 9.09 -6.68
N LEU A 225 -3.52 9.67 -5.49
CA LEU A 225 -4.56 9.56 -4.48
C LEU A 225 -5.74 10.40 -4.99
N LEU A 226 -6.92 9.79 -5.15
CA LEU A 226 -8.13 10.49 -5.57
C LEU A 226 -8.89 11.04 -4.38
N GLU A 227 -9.11 10.21 -3.37
CA GLU A 227 -9.96 10.54 -2.23
C GLU A 227 -9.62 9.67 -1.02
N ARG A 228 -9.72 10.26 0.16
CA ARG A 228 -9.58 9.57 1.45
C ARG A 228 -10.97 9.38 2.07
N PHE A 229 -11.22 8.20 2.60
CA PHE A 229 -12.49 7.80 3.20
C PHE A 229 -12.25 7.42 4.67
N PRO A 230 -12.86 8.13 5.63
CA PRO A 230 -12.74 7.76 7.03
C PRO A 230 -13.41 6.41 7.28
N LEU A 231 -12.76 5.59 8.10
CA LEU A 231 -13.36 4.41 8.70
C LEU A 231 -14.32 4.84 9.82
N ALA A 232 -15.28 3.98 10.16
CA ALA A 232 -16.12 4.23 11.32
C ALA A 232 -15.24 4.36 12.58
N PRO A 233 -15.57 5.28 13.51
CA PRO A 233 -14.83 5.37 14.76
C PRO A 233 -14.84 4.01 15.46
N GLU A 234 -13.76 3.70 16.17
CA GLU A 234 -13.71 2.49 16.98
C GLU A 234 -14.95 2.46 17.89
N PRO A 235 -15.72 1.36 17.93
CA PRO A 235 -16.82 1.27 18.87
C PRO A 235 -16.24 1.50 20.26
N ALA A 236 -16.75 2.52 20.97
CA ALA A 236 -16.28 2.84 22.31
C ALA A 236 -16.21 1.55 23.12
N ALA A 237 -15.01 1.16 23.55
CA ALA A 237 -14.84 -0.01 24.38
C ALA A 237 -15.76 0.20 25.58
N ALA A 238 -16.81 -0.61 25.69
CA ALA A 238 -17.70 -0.59 26.84
C ALA A 238 -16.79 -0.64 28.07
N ALA A 239 -16.80 0.45 28.85
CA ALA A 239 -15.91 0.64 29.98
C ALA A 239 -15.91 -0.64 30.79
N ARG A 240 -14.81 -1.39 30.75
CA ARG A 240 -14.61 -2.51 31.66
C ARG A 240 -14.34 -1.88 33.01
N VAL A 241 -15.44 -1.63 33.73
CA VAL A 241 -15.44 -1.35 35.15
C VAL A 241 -14.70 -2.51 35.82
N LYS A 242 -13.53 -2.20 36.38
CA LYS A 242 -12.97 -2.92 37.52
C LYS A 242 -12.93 -1.95 38.68
#